data_AF-A0A257TUJ4-F1
#
_entry.id   AF-A0A257TUJ4-F1
#
_cell.length_a   1.000
_cell.length_b   1.000
_cell.length_c   1.000
_cell.angle_alpha   90.00
_cell.angle_beta   90.00
_cell.angle_gamma   90.00
#
_symmetry.space_group_name_H-M   'P 1'
#
loop_
_entity.id
_entity.type
_entity.pdbx_description
1 polymer ?
#
loop_
_entity_poly.entity_id
_entity_poly.type
_entity_poly.pdbx_seq_one_letter_code
_entity_poly.pdbx_strand_id
1 'polypeptide(L)'
;AGAGIGHQIMCEQGYVVPGSFVVASDSHSNMYGALGAIGTPVVRTDAAAIWATGTFWWSVPRTVQVVLHGRLRPGVTGKDVIITLCGLYNHEEVLNAALEFAGDGVAALSMDARMTIANMSTEWGALVGWFPVDEATLTWLNTRRQHLTARGIERIAARDLTRWAANPPGPDPDAAYAARIELDLAEVTPRVAGPDTVFATRPLAEVTPEKVRIDRAYLLSCVNSRREDLAAAAAVLGGRKVAPTVTLYLAAASREIQEDAQASGVWQTLLDAGAIALPPGCGACIGLGTGLLEPGEVGISATNRNFKGRMGSRDATCYLASPAVVAASAAAGFITAPQPWQPTTPARRWTELAAPAPRAEKVEILPGFPARLAGRLAFLPQDNLNTDGIYGKDYTYREDVTRETMARVVMENYDRKPTCATPSTTGWCASRRRRSCGGSRNSSPQRSRPEGGRSCRATRWRSTSPPRR
;
A
#
# COMPACT_ATOMS: atom_id res chain seq x y z
N ALA A 1 0.56 1.34 -22.47
CA ALA A 1 1.52 1.25 -21.35
C ALA A 1 2.51 2.41 -21.45
N GLY A 2 3.12 2.85 -20.33
CA GLY A 2 4.16 3.90 -20.36
C GLY A 2 3.68 5.34 -20.21
N ALA A 3 2.45 5.58 -19.76
CA ALA A 3 2.02 6.90 -19.29
C ALA A 3 2.36 7.11 -17.80
N GLY A 4 2.26 6.04 -17.01
CA GLY A 4 2.47 6.07 -15.56
C GLY A 4 1.47 5.19 -14.82
N ILE A 5 1.56 5.22 -13.50
CA ILE A 5 0.71 4.45 -12.60
C ILE A 5 -0.51 5.28 -12.21
N GLY A 6 -1.71 4.66 -12.21
CA GLY A 6 -2.98 5.36 -12.00
C GLY A 6 -3.00 6.32 -10.81
N HIS A 7 -2.51 5.88 -9.64
CA HIS A 7 -2.45 6.71 -8.44
C HIS A 7 -1.63 8.00 -8.62
N GLN A 8 -0.47 7.88 -9.26
CA GLN A 8 0.43 9.00 -9.53
C GLN A 8 -0.21 9.94 -10.57
N ILE A 9 -0.76 9.38 -11.66
CA ILE A 9 -1.43 10.15 -12.72
C ILE A 9 -2.64 10.91 -12.16
N MET A 10 -3.45 10.29 -11.30
CA MET A 10 -4.62 10.93 -10.69
C MET A 10 -4.24 12.19 -9.91
N CYS A 11 -3.11 12.15 -9.19
CA CYS A 11 -2.59 13.31 -8.47
C CYS A 11 -1.99 14.34 -9.45
N GLU A 12 -1.05 13.93 -10.30
CA GLU A 12 -0.33 14.81 -11.23
C GLU A 12 -1.25 15.56 -12.18
N GLN A 13 -2.30 14.88 -12.66
CA GLN A 13 -3.23 15.45 -13.60
C GLN A 13 -4.32 16.29 -12.91
N GLY A 14 -4.32 16.44 -11.58
CA GLY A 14 -5.27 17.27 -10.85
C GLY A 14 -6.68 16.69 -10.76
N TYR A 15 -6.84 15.36 -10.87
CA TYR A 15 -8.13 14.71 -10.58
C TYR A 15 -8.38 14.57 -9.08
N VAL A 16 -7.32 14.58 -8.29
CA VAL A 16 -7.35 14.56 -6.83
C VAL A 16 -7.02 15.95 -6.33
N VAL A 17 -7.88 16.49 -5.48
CA VAL A 17 -7.77 17.84 -4.92
C VAL A 17 -8.20 17.86 -3.46
N PRO A 18 -7.77 18.84 -2.65
CA PRO A 18 -8.19 18.97 -1.27
C PRO A 18 -9.70 18.87 -1.06
N GLY A 19 -10.12 18.03 -0.11
CA GLY A 19 -11.52 17.82 0.27
C GLY A 19 -12.33 16.96 -0.68
N SER A 20 -11.74 16.41 -1.75
CA SER A 20 -12.45 15.49 -2.63
C SER A 20 -12.58 14.09 -2.01
N PHE A 21 -13.66 13.39 -2.38
CA PHE A 21 -13.83 11.97 -2.10
C PHE A 21 -13.55 11.21 -3.40
N VAL A 22 -12.45 10.46 -3.44
CA VAL A 22 -11.98 9.76 -4.62
C VAL A 22 -11.94 8.26 -4.37
N VAL A 23 -12.67 7.54 -5.19
CA VAL A 23 -12.72 6.08 -5.19
C VAL A 23 -12.03 5.53 -6.42
N ALA A 24 -11.30 4.42 -6.25
CA ALA A 24 -10.80 3.67 -7.40
C ALA A 24 -10.86 2.17 -7.16
N SER A 25 -10.84 1.40 -8.25
CA SER A 25 -10.78 -0.06 -8.20
C SER A 25 -9.37 -0.60 -7.88
N ASP A 26 -8.68 0.09 -6.98
CA ASP A 26 -7.35 -0.23 -6.47
C ASP A 26 -7.22 0.16 -5.00
N SER A 27 -6.56 -0.70 -4.22
CA SER A 27 -6.35 -0.55 -2.77
C SER A 27 -5.43 0.60 -2.38
N HIS A 28 -4.56 1.06 -3.27
CA HIS A 28 -3.57 2.11 -2.96
C HIS A 28 -4.12 3.52 -3.24
N SER A 29 -5.42 3.64 -3.47
CA SER A 29 -6.16 4.92 -3.52
C SER A 29 -5.96 5.78 -2.27
N ASN A 30 -5.58 5.18 -1.14
CA ASN A 30 -5.21 5.91 0.07
C ASN A 30 -4.11 6.94 -0.16
N MET A 31 -3.27 6.78 -1.20
CA MET A 31 -2.26 7.77 -1.62
C MET A 31 -2.85 9.17 -1.82
N TYR A 32 -4.11 9.28 -2.25
CA TYR A 32 -4.80 10.56 -2.45
C TYR A 32 -4.94 11.38 -1.18
N GLY A 33 -4.90 10.72 -0.02
CA GLY A 33 -4.91 11.38 1.29
C GLY A 33 -3.74 12.31 1.54
N ALA A 34 -2.61 12.15 0.83
CA ALA A 34 -1.51 13.11 0.89
C ALA A 34 -1.92 14.53 0.44
N LEU A 35 -2.94 14.66 -0.41
CA LEU A 35 -3.48 15.94 -0.91
C LEU A 35 -4.69 16.44 -0.10
N GLY A 36 -4.94 15.88 1.09
CA GLY A 36 -6.11 16.22 1.90
C GLY A 36 -7.44 15.72 1.31
N ALA A 37 -7.40 14.69 0.48
CA ALA A 37 -8.58 14.02 -0.06
C ALA A 37 -8.91 12.74 0.72
N ILE A 38 -10.16 12.30 0.69
CA ILE A 38 -10.51 10.93 1.08
C ILE A 38 -10.27 10.04 -0.13
N GLY A 39 -9.19 9.26 -0.10
CA GLY A 39 -8.92 8.22 -1.08
C GLY A 39 -9.23 6.85 -0.52
N THR A 40 -10.12 6.09 -1.14
CA THR A 40 -10.49 4.75 -0.66
C THR A 40 -10.75 3.76 -1.80
N PRO A 41 -10.37 2.48 -1.63
CA PRO A 41 -10.71 1.45 -2.59
C PRO A 41 -12.21 1.16 -2.69
N VAL A 42 -12.64 0.81 -3.90
CA VAL A 42 -13.90 0.10 -4.16
C VAL A 42 -13.64 -1.14 -5.01
N VAL A 43 -14.52 -2.14 -4.96
CA VAL A 43 -14.41 -3.26 -5.91
C VAL A 43 -14.94 -2.85 -7.28
N ARG A 44 -14.57 -3.58 -8.35
CA ARG A 44 -14.97 -3.24 -9.73
C ARG A 44 -16.50 -3.13 -9.93
N THR A 45 -17.30 -3.93 -9.22
CA THR A 45 -18.76 -3.80 -9.32
C THR A 45 -19.30 -2.60 -8.59
N ASP A 46 -18.74 -2.24 -7.44
CA ASP A 46 -19.09 -1.00 -6.76
C ASP A 46 -18.70 0.19 -7.64
N ALA A 47 -17.53 0.15 -8.29
CA ALA A 47 -17.14 1.18 -9.26
C ALA A 47 -18.15 1.30 -10.42
N ALA A 48 -18.63 0.19 -10.98
CA ALA A 48 -19.66 0.20 -12.01
C ALA A 48 -21.00 0.77 -11.49
N ALA A 49 -21.39 0.42 -10.25
CA ALA A 49 -22.58 0.96 -9.61
C ALA A 49 -22.46 2.47 -9.35
N ILE A 50 -21.28 2.94 -8.92
CA ILE A 50 -20.97 4.37 -8.74
C ILE A 50 -21.06 5.10 -10.08
N TRP A 51 -20.52 4.54 -11.16
CA TRP A 51 -20.68 5.14 -12.49
C TRP A 51 -22.13 5.20 -12.96
N ALA A 52 -22.93 4.18 -12.65
CA ALA A 52 -24.33 4.14 -13.03
C ALA A 52 -25.24 5.05 -12.18
N THR A 53 -24.91 5.24 -10.90
CA THR A 53 -25.84 5.85 -9.93
C THR A 53 -25.29 7.11 -9.25
N GLY A 54 -23.98 7.36 -9.32
CA GLY A 54 -23.30 8.42 -8.57
C GLY A 54 -23.24 8.18 -7.05
N THR A 55 -23.71 7.03 -6.55
CA THR A 55 -23.86 6.78 -5.11
C THR A 55 -23.30 5.41 -4.72
N PHE A 56 -22.84 5.29 -3.47
CA PHE A 56 -22.47 4.01 -2.88
C PHE A 56 -22.62 4.06 -1.35
N TRP A 57 -22.72 2.88 -0.73
CA TRP A 57 -22.79 2.76 0.72
C TRP A 57 -21.39 2.66 1.30
N TRP A 58 -21.08 3.52 2.27
CA TRP A 58 -19.83 3.50 3.00
C TRP A 58 -20.08 3.55 4.50
N SER A 59 -19.56 2.56 5.23
CA SER A 59 -19.59 2.58 6.68
C SER A 59 -18.56 3.58 7.17
N VAL A 60 -19.01 4.63 7.87
CA VAL A 60 -18.11 5.65 8.44
C VAL A 60 -17.14 4.95 9.41
N PRO A 61 -15.82 4.96 9.14
CA PRO A 61 -14.86 4.30 10.01
C PRO A 61 -14.61 5.13 11.27
N ARG A 62 -14.15 4.46 12.33
CA ARG A 62 -13.53 5.17 13.45
C ARG A 62 -12.27 5.90 12.96
N THR A 63 -11.95 7.04 13.55
CA THR A 63 -10.73 7.79 13.23
C THR A 63 -9.65 7.56 14.28
N VAL A 64 -8.41 7.30 13.85
CA VAL A 64 -7.21 7.28 14.70
C VAL A 64 -6.32 8.44 14.29
N GLN A 65 -5.93 9.25 15.26
CA GLN A 65 -4.99 10.35 15.04
C GLN A 65 -3.56 9.82 15.11
N VAL A 66 -2.73 10.13 14.11
CA VAL A 66 -1.30 9.81 14.08
C VAL A 66 -0.52 11.10 14.14
N VAL A 67 -0.03 11.45 15.32
CA VAL A 67 0.72 12.69 15.57
C VAL A 67 2.20 12.44 15.33
N LEU A 68 2.77 13.16 14.37
CA LEU A 68 4.18 13.13 14.02
C LEU A 68 4.86 14.35 14.62
N HIS A 69 5.96 14.13 15.34
CA HIS A 69 6.74 15.17 16.00
C HIS A 69 8.13 15.33 15.39
N GLY A 70 8.68 16.55 15.47
CA GLY A 70 10.06 16.79 15.10
C GLY A 70 10.32 16.66 13.59
N ARG A 71 11.50 16.17 13.21
CA ARG A 71 11.93 16.10 11.80
C ARG A 71 12.68 14.81 11.50
N LEU A 72 12.55 14.34 10.27
CA LEU A 72 13.35 13.22 9.79
C LEU A 72 14.84 13.58 9.76
N ARG A 73 15.68 12.64 10.18
CA ARG A 73 17.13 12.76 10.02
C ARG A 73 17.53 12.63 8.54
N PRO A 74 18.63 13.26 8.10
CA PRO A 74 19.12 13.11 6.73
C PRO A 74 19.28 11.63 6.34
N GLY A 75 18.74 11.26 5.18
CA GLY A 75 18.76 9.88 4.68
C GLY A 75 17.59 9.00 5.13
N VAL A 76 16.68 9.50 5.98
CA VAL A 76 15.41 8.85 6.32
C VAL A 76 14.29 9.41 5.44
N THR A 77 13.40 8.56 4.92
CA THR A 77 12.30 8.99 4.04
C THR A 77 10.93 8.60 4.58
N GLY A 78 9.85 9.05 3.91
CA GLY A 78 8.48 8.63 4.24
C GLY A 78 8.28 7.11 4.21
N LYS A 79 9.11 6.38 3.45
CA LYS A 79 9.10 4.91 3.43
C LYS A 79 9.48 4.32 4.77
N ASP A 80 10.51 4.87 5.40
CA ASP A 80 10.99 4.42 6.70
C ASP A 80 9.96 4.74 7.79
N VAL A 81 9.26 5.88 7.68
CA VAL A 81 8.16 6.25 8.59
C VAL A 81 7.04 5.23 8.56
N ILE A 82 6.49 4.93 7.38
CA ILE A 82 5.33 4.03 7.29
C ILE A 82 5.69 2.58 7.59
N ILE A 83 6.89 2.12 7.22
CA ILE A 83 7.40 0.82 7.67
C ILE A 83 7.52 0.80 9.19
N THR A 84 8.08 1.84 9.81
CA THR A 84 8.19 1.94 11.28
C THR A 84 6.82 1.85 11.94
N LEU A 85 5.83 2.60 11.46
CA LEU A 85 4.46 2.56 11.99
C LEU A 85 3.83 1.16 11.84
N CYS A 86 3.93 0.54 10.67
CA CYS A 86 3.49 -0.84 10.46
C CYS A 86 4.14 -1.81 11.45
N GLY A 87 5.46 -1.70 11.67
CA GLY A 87 6.19 -2.56 12.58
C GLY A 87 5.81 -2.40 14.05
N LEU A 88 5.62 -1.15 14.51
CA LEU A 88 5.29 -0.84 15.91
C LEU A 88 3.84 -1.13 16.28
N TYR A 89 2.92 -0.97 15.32
CA TYR A 89 1.47 -1.09 15.51
C TYR A 89 0.90 -2.18 14.60
N ASN A 90 1.34 -3.42 14.84
CA ASN A 90 1.00 -4.59 14.03
C ASN A 90 -0.12 -5.47 14.65
N HIS A 91 -0.86 -4.95 15.64
CA HIS A 91 -1.87 -5.66 16.43
C HIS A 91 -3.30 -5.13 16.20
N GLU A 92 -3.61 -4.70 14.96
CA GLU A 92 -4.95 -4.26 14.52
C GLU A 92 -5.40 -2.89 15.04
N GLU A 93 -4.48 -2.10 15.60
CA GLU A 93 -4.74 -0.77 16.15
C GLU A 93 -5.47 0.16 15.18
N VAL A 94 -5.21 0.00 13.87
CA VAL A 94 -5.77 0.84 12.81
C VAL A 94 -6.61 0.07 11.79
N LEU A 95 -6.89 -1.21 12.05
CA LEU A 95 -7.66 -2.03 11.11
C LEU A 95 -9.04 -1.41 10.88
N ASN A 96 -9.37 -1.19 9.60
CA ASN A 96 -10.59 -0.54 9.12
C ASN A 96 -10.84 0.88 9.68
N ALA A 97 -9.81 1.56 10.17
CA ALA A 97 -9.90 2.94 10.62
C ALA A 97 -9.62 3.93 9.48
N ALA A 98 -10.09 5.16 9.63
CA ALA A 98 -9.49 6.31 8.98
C ALA A 98 -8.30 6.79 9.81
N LEU A 99 -7.19 7.10 9.16
CA LEU A 99 -6.03 7.73 9.78
C LEU A 99 -6.00 9.20 9.42
N GLU A 100 -5.85 10.03 10.44
CA GLU A 100 -5.54 11.44 10.28
C GLU A 100 -4.12 11.69 10.76
N PHE A 101 -3.24 12.09 9.84
CA PHE A 101 -1.88 12.48 10.20
C PHE A 101 -1.87 13.94 10.67
N ALA A 102 -1.29 14.20 11.83
CA ALA A 102 -1.25 15.52 12.47
C ALA A 102 0.11 15.76 13.13
N GLY A 103 0.26 16.90 13.81
CA GLY A 103 1.48 17.27 14.53
C GLY A 103 2.47 18.11 13.73
N ASP A 104 3.42 18.71 14.44
CA ASP A 104 4.43 19.62 13.90
C ASP A 104 5.36 18.95 12.87
N GLY A 105 5.55 17.63 12.99
CA GLY A 105 6.35 16.85 12.07
C GLY A 105 5.75 16.71 10.67
N VAL A 106 4.44 16.90 10.49
CA VAL A 106 3.81 16.87 9.16
C VAL A 106 4.37 17.96 8.25
N ALA A 107 4.53 19.18 8.78
CA ALA A 107 5.06 20.32 8.03
C ALA A 107 6.51 20.10 7.57
N ALA A 108 7.25 19.19 8.21
CA ALA A 108 8.61 18.83 7.84
C ALA A 108 8.70 17.76 6.74
N LEU A 109 7.59 17.12 6.36
CA LEU A 109 7.54 16.09 5.32
C LEU A 109 7.31 16.69 3.94
N SER A 110 8.07 16.22 2.94
CA SER A 110 7.78 16.49 1.53
C SER A 110 6.45 15.86 1.10
N MET A 111 5.87 16.36 0.01
CA MET A 111 4.66 15.76 -0.57
C MET A 111 4.87 14.32 -1.03
N ASP A 112 6.05 13.99 -1.55
CA ASP A 112 6.41 12.64 -1.95
C ASP A 112 6.46 11.69 -0.74
N ALA A 113 6.99 12.15 0.40
CA ALA A 113 6.97 11.41 1.66
C ALA A 113 5.53 11.21 2.18
N ARG A 114 4.68 12.24 2.14
CA ARG A 114 3.25 12.13 2.51
C ARG A 114 2.53 11.14 1.61
N MET A 115 2.77 11.17 0.31
CA MET A 115 2.22 10.22 -0.66
C MET A 115 2.68 8.79 -0.38
N THR A 116 3.94 8.59 0.00
CA THR A 116 4.46 7.27 0.40
C THR A 116 3.75 6.74 1.65
N ILE A 117 3.60 7.59 2.68
CA ILE A 117 2.95 7.22 3.94
C ILE A 117 1.46 6.94 3.72
N ALA A 118 0.76 7.83 3.02
CA ALA A 118 -0.65 7.69 2.69
C ALA A 118 -0.92 6.43 1.86
N ASN A 119 -0.08 6.14 0.86
CA ASN A 119 -0.17 4.94 0.02
C ASN A 119 -0.09 3.65 0.86
N MET A 120 0.93 3.54 1.73
CA MET A 120 1.16 2.33 2.52
C MET A 120 0.31 2.22 3.78
N SER A 121 -0.54 3.21 4.09
CA SER A 121 -1.60 3.05 5.09
C SER A 121 -2.53 1.86 4.75
N THR A 122 -2.66 1.53 3.46
CA THR A 122 -3.34 0.34 2.96
C THR A 122 -2.75 -0.95 3.54
N GLU A 123 -1.43 -1.09 3.56
CA GLU A 123 -0.74 -2.25 4.11
C GLU A 123 -0.84 -2.32 5.64
N TRP A 124 -0.93 -1.16 6.30
CA TRP A 124 -1.18 -1.08 7.74
C TRP A 124 -2.60 -1.55 8.13
N GLY A 125 -3.53 -1.51 7.18
CA GLY A 125 -4.92 -1.96 7.33
C GLY A 125 -5.94 -0.84 7.49
N ALA A 126 -5.55 0.41 7.24
CA ALA A 126 -6.44 1.56 7.23
C ALA A 126 -7.26 1.62 5.94
N LEU A 127 -8.48 2.15 6.04
CA LEU A 127 -9.34 2.42 4.87
C LEU A 127 -8.94 3.72 4.16
N VAL A 128 -8.44 4.69 4.92
CA VAL A 128 -8.04 6.01 4.44
C VAL A 128 -6.87 6.46 5.32
N GLY A 129 -5.90 7.16 4.76
CA GLY A 129 -4.89 7.88 5.54
C GLY A 129 -4.61 9.23 4.91
N TRP A 130 -4.99 10.30 5.59
CA TRP A 130 -4.97 11.65 5.02
C TRP A 130 -4.13 12.63 5.83
N PHE A 131 -3.56 13.61 5.12
CA PHE A 131 -2.72 14.68 5.65
C PHE A 131 -3.42 16.03 5.50
N PRO A 132 -3.18 16.97 6.43
CA PRO A 132 -3.70 18.33 6.33
C PRO A 132 -3.19 19.06 5.09
N VAL A 133 -3.96 20.05 4.66
CA VAL A 133 -3.65 20.90 3.52
C VAL A 133 -2.92 22.13 4.03
N ASP A 134 -1.60 22.14 3.88
CA ASP A 134 -0.71 23.20 4.32
C ASP A 134 0.07 23.80 3.14
N GLU A 135 1.07 24.64 3.45
CA GLU A 135 1.91 25.32 2.45
C GLU A 135 2.61 24.35 1.48
N ALA A 136 3.06 23.18 1.96
CA ALA A 136 3.70 22.17 1.12
C ALA A 136 2.70 21.61 0.09
N THR A 137 1.47 21.32 0.54
CA THR A 137 0.38 20.86 -0.33
C THR A 137 0.00 21.94 -1.37
N LEU A 138 -0.16 23.19 -0.94
CA LEU A 138 -0.52 24.32 -1.82
C LEU A 138 0.57 24.62 -2.84
N THR A 139 1.84 24.59 -2.44
CA THR A 139 2.99 24.77 -3.33
C THR A 139 3.00 23.70 -4.41
N TRP A 140 2.86 22.43 -4.00
CA TRP A 140 2.82 21.32 -4.94
C TRP A 140 1.64 21.43 -5.92
N LEU A 141 0.44 21.76 -5.43
CA LEU A 141 -0.75 21.96 -6.28
C LEU A 141 -0.57 23.14 -7.25
N ASN A 142 0.07 24.24 -6.83
CA ASN A 142 0.36 25.35 -7.72
C ASN A 142 1.37 24.97 -8.81
N THR A 143 2.41 24.21 -8.47
CA THR A 143 3.31 23.64 -9.48
C THR A 143 2.52 22.77 -10.47
N ARG A 144 1.68 21.84 -9.98
CA ARG A 144 0.84 21.02 -10.88
C ARG A 144 -0.06 21.86 -11.77
N ARG A 145 -0.69 22.90 -11.22
CA ARG A 145 -1.47 23.85 -12.00
C ARG A 145 -0.65 24.46 -13.14
N GLN A 146 0.56 24.94 -12.87
CA GLN A 146 1.43 25.53 -13.90
C GLN A 146 1.75 24.51 -15.01
N HIS A 147 2.10 23.27 -14.66
CA HIS A 147 2.35 22.21 -15.63
C HIS A 147 1.11 21.87 -16.48
N LEU A 148 -0.08 21.85 -15.87
CA LEU A 148 -1.34 21.60 -16.59
C LEU A 148 -1.72 22.77 -17.50
N THR A 149 -1.59 24.01 -17.03
CA THR A 149 -1.87 25.22 -17.82
C THR A 149 -0.94 25.32 -19.03
N ALA A 150 0.34 24.97 -18.89
CA ALA A 150 1.29 24.92 -20.01
C ALA A 150 0.86 23.94 -21.13
N ARG A 151 -0.01 22.97 -20.80
CA ARG A 151 -0.59 22.01 -21.74
C ARG A 151 -2.03 22.37 -22.17
N GLY A 152 -2.52 23.56 -21.80
CA GLY A 152 -3.89 24.01 -22.07
C GLY A 152 -4.96 23.31 -21.22
N ILE A 153 -4.59 22.70 -20.09
CA ILE A 153 -5.51 21.98 -19.21
C ILE A 153 -5.78 22.82 -17.96
N GLU A 154 -7.03 23.21 -17.75
CA GLU A 154 -7.47 23.99 -16.58
C GLU A 154 -8.27 23.10 -15.61
N ARG A 155 -7.57 22.21 -14.90
CA ARG A 155 -8.21 21.32 -13.90
C ARG A 155 -8.11 21.83 -12.45
N ILE A 156 -7.10 22.64 -12.17
CA ILE A 156 -6.92 23.36 -10.90
C ILE A 156 -6.88 24.84 -11.25
N ALA A 157 -7.83 25.64 -10.76
CA ALA A 157 -7.87 27.07 -11.02
C ALA A 157 -7.12 27.85 -9.92
N ALA A 158 -6.67 29.07 -10.22
CA ALA A 158 -6.04 29.94 -9.21
C ALA A 158 -6.97 30.27 -8.03
N ARG A 159 -8.28 30.33 -8.28
CA ARG A 159 -9.31 30.49 -7.24
C ARG A 159 -9.36 29.30 -6.27
N ASP A 160 -9.06 28.08 -6.74
CA ASP A 160 -9.10 26.88 -5.91
C ASP A 160 -7.96 26.93 -4.89
N LEU A 161 -6.75 27.31 -5.32
CA LEU A 161 -5.60 27.53 -4.43
C LEU A 161 -5.90 28.60 -3.37
N THR A 162 -6.53 29.71 -3.78
CA THR A 162 -6.93 30.79 -2.86
C THR A 162 -7.95 30.28 -1.83
N ARG A 163 -8.94 29.51 -2.29
CA ARG A 163 -9.95 28.90 -1.41
C ARG A 163 -9.33 27.93 -0.41
N TRP A 164 -8.45 27.04 -0.85
CA TRP A 164 -7.80 26.07 0.04
C TRP A 164 -6.81 26.74 1.01
N ALA A 165 -6.17 27.85 0.62
CA ALA A 165 -5.35 28.63 1.53
C ALA A 165 -6.17 29.33 2.62
N ALA A 166 -7.34 29.87 2.25
CA ALA A 166 -8.21 30.58 3.19
C ALA A 166 -9.01 29.65 4.12
N ASN A 167 -9.43 28.49 3.61
CA ASN A 167 -10.21 27.50 4.37
C ASN A 167 -9.81 26.08 3.94
N PRO A 168 -8.64 25.58 4.40
CA PRO A 168 -8.21 24.23 4.08
C PRO A 168 -9.16 23.20 4.72
N PRO A 169 -9.44 22.08 4.03
CA PRO A 169 -10.07 20.92 4.67
C PRO A 169 -9.26 20.51 5.91
N GLY A 170 -9.92 20.45 7.05
CA GLY A 170 -9.32 20.16 8.35
C GLY A 170 -10.35 19.57 9.31
N PRO A 171 -9.89 18.96 10.43
CA PRO A 171 -10.80 18.54 11.48
C PRO A 171 -11.42 19.74 12.19
N ASP A 172 -12.63 19.57 12.71
CA ASP A 172 -13.23 20.54 13.64
C ASP A 172 -12.42 20.61 14.95
N PRO A 173 -12.43 21.74 15.68
CA PRO A 173 -11.69 21.88 16.94
C PRO A 173 -12.06 20.84 18.02
N ASP A 174 -13.27 20.30 17.97
CA ASP A 174 -13.82 19.29 18.88
C ASP A 174 -13.93 17.90 18.24
N ALA A 175 -13.22 17.66 17.12
CA ALA A 175 -13.20 16.36 16.45
C ALA A 175 -12.81 15.22 17.41
N ALA A 176 -13.65 14.18 17.44
CA ALA A 176 -13.45 13.02 18.30
C ALA A 176 -12.63 11.94 17.59
N TYR A 177 -11.65 11.38 18.30
CA TYR A 177 -10.81 10.28 17.82
C TYR A 177 -11.01 9.05 18.70
N ALA A 178 -10.91 7.86 18.11
CA ALA A 178 -10.98 6.60 18.85
C ALA A 178 -9.65 6.23 19.50
N ALA A 179 -8.54 6.73 18.96
CA ALA A 179 -7.22 6.57 19.55
C ALA A 179 -6.24 7.58 18.99
N ARG A 180 -5.09 7.69 19.65
CA ARG A 180 -3.94 8.49 19.23
C ARG A 180 -2.67 7.64 19.23
N ILE A 181 -1.90 7.80 18.16
CA ILE A 181 -0.53 7.29 17.97
C ILE A 181 0.39 8.50 17.93
N GLU A 182 1.54 8.44 18.61
CA GLU A 182 2.56 9.49 18.59
C GLU A 182 3.91 8.91 18.13
N LEU A 183 4.54 9.55 17.15
CA LEU A 183 5.85 9.14 16.63
C LEU A 183 6.78 10.36 16.52
N ASP A 184 7.93 10.28 17.19
CA ASP A 184 9.03 11.21 16.98
C ASP A 184 9.80 10.81 15.71
N LEU A 185 9.80 11.69 14.71
CA LEU A 185 10.48 11.47 13.44
C LEU A 185 12.01 11.38 13.59
N ALA A 186 12.58 11.92 14.67
CA ALA A 186 14.01 11.79 14.95
C ALA A 186 14.39 10.37 15.39
N GLU A 187 13.46 9.61 15.98
CA GLU A 187 13.68 8.22 16.39
C GLU A 187 13.71 7.24 15.19
N VAL A 188 13.13 7.64 14.05
CA VAL A 188 13.06 6.83 12.82
C VAL A 188 14.45 6.70 12.19
N THR A 189 14.82 5.48 11.80
CA THR A 189 16.04 5.14 11.02
C THR A 189 15.64 4.44 9.73
N PRO A 190 16.56 4.28 8.76
CA PRO A 190 16.32 3.38 7.65
C PRO A 190 16.01 1.96 8.13
N ARG A 191 14.94 1.38 7.57
CA ARG A 191 14.45 0.04 7.92
C ARG A 191 14.22 -0.81 6.69
N VAL A 192 14.19 -2.12 6.92
CA VAL A 192 13.69 -3.10 5.96
C VAL A 192 12.46 -3.78 6.55
N ALA A 193 11.46 -4.05 5.72
CA ALA A 193 10.32 -4.89 6.07
C ALA A 193 10.37 -6.21 5.29
N GLY A 194 10.27 -7.33 5.99
CA GLY A 194 10.23 -8.66 5.42
C GLY A 194 11.07 -9.69 6.19
N PRO A 195 11.08 -10.94 5.70
CA PRO A 195 10.41 -11.37 4.47
C PRO A 195 8.88 -11.52 4.61
N ASP A 196 8.17 -11.55 3.47
CA ASP A 196 6.76 -11.96 3.31
C ASP A 196 5.66 -11.15 4.02
N THR A 197 6.01 -10.18 4.85
CA THR A 197 5.07 -9.28 5.52
C THR A 197 5.68 -7.90 5.77
N VAL A 198 4.87 -6.86 5.64
CA VAL A 198 5.25 -5.47 5.96
C VAL A 198 5.41 -5.23 7.47
N PHE A 199 4.84 -6.12 8.29
CA PHE A 199 4.87 -6.00 9.75
C PHE A 199 6.18 -6.51 10.38
N ALA A 200 6.96 -7.31 9.63
CA ALA A 200 8.25 -7.83 10.09
C ALA A 200 9.34 -6.79 9.76
N THR A 201 9.52 -5.80 10.64
CA THR A 201 10.40 -4.66 10.37
C THR A 201 11.64 -4.70 11.24
N ARG A 202 12.79 -4.40 10.66
CA ARG A 202 14.08 -4.38 11.36
C ARG A 202 14.91 -3.15 10.94
N PRO A 203 15.61 -2.49 11.87
CA PRO A 203 16.53 -1.41 11.53
C PRO A 203 17.72 -1.93 10.74
N LEU A 204 18.18 -1.16 9.76
CA LEU A 204 19.29 -1.62 8.91
C LEU A 204 20.60 -1.79 9.65
N ALA A 205 20.79 -1.10 10.78
CA ALA A 205 21.95 -1.30 11.64
C ALA A 205 22.07 -2.76 12.14
N GLU A 206 20.94 -3.45 12.32
CA GLU A 206 20.91 -4.86 12.73
C GLU A 206 20.99 -5.83 11.55
N VAL A 207 20.41 -5.49 10.41
CA VAL A 207 20.36 -6.39 9.24
C VAL A 207 21.64 -6.34 8.41
N THR A 208 22.31 -5.19 8.34
CA THR A 208 23.52 -5.00 7.53
C THR A 208 24.63 -6.02 7.87
N PRO A 209 24.93 -6.31 9.16
CA PRO A 209 25.93 -7.33 9.52
C PRO A 209 25.61 -8.75 9.06
N GLU A 210 24.32 -9.09 8.88
CA GLU A 210 23.89 -10.43 8.44
C GLU A 210 24.22 -10.69 6.97
N LYS A 211 24.44 -9.63 6.18
CA LYS A 211 24.73 -9.70 4.74
C LYS A 211 23.76 -10.59 3.97
N VAL A 212 22.46 -10.43 4.25
CA VAL A 212 21.39 -11.11 3.52
C VAL A 212 21.54 -10.84 2.04
N ARG A 213 21.96 -11.86 1.28
CA ARG A 213 22.21 -11.77 -0.17
C ARG A 213 20.93 -11.39 -0.90
N ILE A 214 21.07 -10.61 -1.96
CA ILE A 214 19.99 -10.27 -2.87
C ILE A 214 20.38 -10.65 -4.30
N ASP A 215 19.37 -10.98 -5.10
CA ASP A 215 19.52 -11.30 -6.52
C ASP A 215 18.88 -10.21 -7.38
N ARG A 216 17.81 -9.56 -6.87
CA ARG A 216 17.09 -8.51 -7.60
C ARG A 216 16.77 -7.30 -6.74
N ALA A 217 16.87 -6.13 -7.36
CA ALA A 217 16.52 -4.85 -6.76
C ALA A 217 15.51 -4.11 -7.65
N TYR A 218 14.56 -3.39 -7.04
CA TYR A 218 13.48 -2.73 -7.78
C TYR A 218 13.24 -1.30 -7.30
N LEU A 219 13.48 -0.33 -8.19
CA LEU A 219 13.12 1.07 -8.06
C LEU A 219 11.92 1.37 -8.97
N LEU A 220 10.72 1.01 -8.49
CA LEU A 220 9.45 1.20 -9.21
C LEU A 220 8.25 1.23 -8.24
N SER A 221 7.03 1.38 -8.80
CA SER A 221 5.69 1.39 -8.16
C SER A 221 5.09 2.79 -7.89
N CYS A 222 3.88 2.85 -7.33
CA CYS A 222 3.22 4.11 -6.97
C CYS A 222 3.60 4.64 -5.58
N VAL A 223 4.18 3.80 -4.73
CA VAL A 223 4.56 4.20 -3.37
C VAL A 223 5.83 5.04 -3.36
N ASN A 224 6.76 4.77 -4.28
CA ASN A 224 8.03 5.47 -4.48
C ASN A 224 8.33 5.53 -5.99
N SER A 225 9.49 6.04 -6.40
CA SER A 225 9.90 6.30 -7.80
C SER A 225 9.36 7.61 -8.36
N ARG A 226 9.16 8.58 -7.47
CA ARG A 226 9.02 10.00 -7.79
C ARG A 226 10.40 10.66 -7.88
N ARG A 227 10.42 11.96 -8.18
CA ARG A 227 11.67 12.70 -8.44
C ARG A 227 12.65 12.61 -7.26
N GLU A 228 12.18 12.78 -6.02
CA GLU A 228 13.05 12.71 -4.84
C GLU A 228 13.60 11.29 -4.62
N ASP A 229 12.77 10.27 -4.89
CA ASP A 229 13.14 8.87 -4.73
C ASP A 229 14.25 8.45 -5.69
N LEU A 230 14.12 8.85 -6.96
CA LEU A 230 15.10 8.55 -7.99
C LEU A 230 16.40 9.31 -7.74
N ALA A 231 16.32 10.57 -7.31
CA ALA A 231 17.49 11.35 -6.94
C ALA A 231 18.22 10.74 -5.73
N ALA A 232 17.49 10.27 -4.72
CA ALA A 232 18.07 9.59 -3.56
C ALA A 232 18.80 8.29 -3.96
N ALA A 233 18.21 7.49 -4.86
CA ALA A 233 18.87 6.30 -5.39
C ALA A 233 20.12 6.65 -6.22
N ALA A 234 20.04 7.69 -7.07
CA ALA A 234 21.16 8.13 -7.91
C ALA A 234 22.32 8.68 -7.06
N ALA A 235 22.03 9.40 -5.97
CA ALA A 235 23.06 9.89 -5.05
C ALA A 235 23.85 8.73 -4.41
N VAL A 236 23.23 7.58 -4.20
CA VAL A 236 23.89 6.38 -3.67
C VAL A 236 24.71 5.66 -4.75
N LEU A 237 24.19 5.60 -5.97
CA LEU A 237 24.81 4.88 -7.08
C LEU A 237 25.80 5.71 -7.91
N GLY A 238 25.88 7.02 -7.68
CA GLY A 238 26.82 7.92 -8.36
C GLY A 238 28.25 7.42 -8.24
N GLY A 239 28.88 7.12 -9.38
CA GLY A 239 30.24 6.56 -9.45
C GLY A 239 30.39 5.11 -9.00
N ARG A 240 29.28 4.40 -8.74
CA ARG A 240 29.26 2.98 -8.36
C ARG A 240 28.59 2.14 -9.46
N LYS A 241 28.74 0.83 -9.38
CA LYS A 241 28.03 -0.14 -10.23
C LYS A 241 27.20 -1.08 -9.36
N VAL A 242 26.07 -1.53 -9.90
CA VAL A 242 25.30 -2.64 -9.35
C VAL A 242 26.20 -3.87 -9.28
N ALA A 243 26.09 -4.64 -8.21
CA ALA A 243 26.89 -5.85 -8.02
C ALA A 243 26.65 -6.83 -9.19
N PRO A 244 27.68 -7.54 -9.69
CA PRO A 244 27.54 -8.41 -10.87
C PRO A 244 26.50 -9.52 -10.73
N THR A 245 26.18 -9.91 -9.49
CA THR A 245 25.18 -10.94 -9.18
C THR A 245 23.78 -10.38 -8.97
N VAL A 246 23.58 -9.06 -9.12
CA VAL A 246 22.30 -8.40 -8.87
C VAL A 246 21.77 -7.77 -10.15
N THR A 247 20.47 -7.94 -10.39
CA THR A 247 19.76 -7.17 -11.42
C THR A 247 18.93 -6.06 -10.78
N LEU A 248 19.20 -4.80 -11.14
CA LEU A 248 18.43 -3.63 -10.69
C LEU A 248 17.45 -3.21 -11.78
N TYR A 249 16.15 -3.22 -11.48
CA TYR A 249 15.10 -2.71 -12.37
C TYR A 249 14.66 -1.31 -11.96
N LEU A 250 14.45 -0.44 -12.94
CA LEU A 250 14.11 0.96 -12.75
C LEU A 250 12.87 1.33 -13.58
N ALA A 251 11.82 1.86 -12.95
CA ALA A 251 10.68 2.46 -13.63
C ALA A 251 10.22 3.70 -12.87
N ALA A 252 10.03 4.82 -13.57
CA ALA A 252 9.44 6.01 -12.97
C ALA A 252 7.94 5.80 -12.68
N ALA A 253 7.41 6.52 -11.68
CA ALA A 253 5.99 6.44 -11.35
C ALA A 253 5.09 7.02 -12.46
N SER A 254 5.62 7.93 -13.28
CA SER A 254 4.95 8.49 -14.47
C SER A 254 5.97 8.82 -15.58
N ARG A 255 5.45 9.03 -16.80
CA ARG A 255 6.26 9.54 -17.91
C ARG A 255 6.87 10.90 -17.60
N GLU A 256 6.09 11.80 -17.00
CA GLU A 256 6.57 13.13 -16.62
C GLU A 256 7.74 13.04 -15.65
N ILE A 257 7.66 12.18 -14.63
CA ILE A 257 8.77 11.94 -13.70
C ILE A 257 9.99 11.35 -14.40
N GLN A 258 9.79 10.46 -15.37
CA GLN A 258 10.90 9.91 -16.14
C GLN A 258 11.61 11.01 -16.93
N GLU A 259 10.86 11.85 -17.63
CA GLU A 259 11.39 12.96 -18.43
C GLU A 259 12.15 13.97 -17.55
N ASP A 260 11.61 14.30 -16.37
CA ASP A 260 12.31 15.12 -15.37
C ASP A 260 13.62 14.49 -14.88
N ALA A 261 13.60 13.18 -14.60
CA ALA A 261 14.79 12.44 -14.18
C ALA A 261 15.84 12.37 -15.30
N GLN A 262 15.41 12.28 -16.56
CA GLN A 262 16.30 12.31 -17.73
C GLN A 262 16.93 13.70 -17.90
N ALA A 263 16.12 14.76 -17.85
CA ALA A 263 16.59 16.13 -18.00
C ALA A 263 17.59 16.55 -16.90
N SER A 264 17.42 16.03 -15.68
CA SER A 264 18.33 16.30 -14.56
C SER A 264 19.58 15.41 -14.50
N GLY A 265 19.72 14.42 -15.40
CA GLY A 265 20.83 13.46 -15.38
C GLY A 265 20.74 12.35 -14.32
N VAL A 266 19.72 12.40 -13.45
CA VAL A 266 19.42 11.37 -12.44
C VAL A 266 19.17 10.02 -13.11
N TRP A 267 18.38 10.01 -14.19
CA TRP A 267 18.06 8.79 -14.92
C TRP A 267 19.33 8.17 -15.51
N GLN A 268 20.18 8.98 -16.14
CA GLN A 268 21.43 8.50 -16.74
C GLN A 268 22.38 7.95 -15.67
N THR A 269 22.48 8.60 -14.51
CA THR A 269 23.29 8.09 -13.39
C THR A 269 22.87 6.68 -12.97
N LEU A 270 21.57 6.39 -12.92
CA LEU A 270 21.06 5.07 -12.58
C LEU A 270 21.33 4.05 -13.69
N LEU A 271 21.19 4.43 -14.96
CA LEU A 271 21.53 3.57 -16.10
C LEU A 271 23.02 3.26 -16.14
N ASP A 272 23.88 4.26 -15.93
CA ASP A 272 25.32 4.11 -15.88
C ASP A 272 25.73 3.18 -14.73
N ALA A 273 25.01 3.17 -13.61
CA ALA A 273 25.24 2.21 -12.54
C ALA A 273 24.89 0.75 -12.91
N GLY A 274 24.16 0.53 -14.01
CA GLY A 274 23.71 -0.79 -14.47
C GLY A 274 22.24 -1.09 -14.22
N ALA A 275 21.42 -0.07 -13.94
CA ALA A 275 19.97 -0.27 -13.85
C ALA A 275 19.34 -0.56 -15.22
N ILE A 276 18.38 -1.48 -15.25
CA ILE A 276 17.59 -1.83 -16.43
C ILE A 276 16.30 -1.01 -16.40
N ALA A 277 16.16 -0.07 -17.33
CA ALA A 277 14.95 0.72 -17.49
C ALA A 277 13.75 -0.14 -17.95
N LEU A 278 12.62 0.08 -17.31
CA LEU A 278 11.31 -0.43 -17.67
C LEU A 278 10.38 0.75 -17.98
N PRO A 279 9.31 0.55 -18.78
CA PRO A 279 8.34 1.60 -19.03
C PRO A 279 7.66 2.07 -17.73
N PRO A 280 7.27 3.36 -17.61
CA PRO A 280 6.49 3.85 -16.47
C PRO A 280 5.22 3.02 -16.26
N GLY A 281 5.09 2.42 -15.08
CA GLY A 281 4.02 1.48 -14.77
C GLY A 281 4.30 0.59 -13.57
N CYS A 282 3.33 -0.26 -13.22
CA CYS A 282 3.42 -1.11 -12.02
C CYS A 282 4.47 -2.23 -12.15
N GLY A 283 4.54 -2.88 -13.32
CA GLY A 283 5.48 -3.99 -13.57
C GLY A 283 5.50 -5.04 -12.46
N ALA A 284 6.71 -5.41 -12.02
CA ALA A 284 6.93 -6.45 -11.01
C ALA A 284 6.22 -6.19 -9.67
N CYS A 285 5.83 -4.94 -9.35
CA CYS A 285 5.07 -4.62 -8.13
C CYS A 285 3.73 -5.39 -8.03
N ILE A 286 3.12 -5.71 -9.17
CA ILE A 286 1.89 -6.51 -9.26
C ILE A 286 2.16 -7.95 -9.75
N GLY A 287 3.44 -8.34 -9.83
CA GLY A 287 3.87 -9.65 -10.30
C GLY A 287 3.61 -9.91 -11.79
N LEU A 288 3.62 -8.85 -12.60
CA LEU A 288 3.51 -8.89 -14.06
C LEU A 288 4.72 -8.21 -14.72
N GLY A 289 4.96 -8.52 -16.00
CA GLY A 289 6.01 -7.89 -16.80
C GLY A 289 7.40 -8.47 -16.53
N THR A 290 8.43 -7.68 -16.84
CA THR A 290 9.84 -8.12 -16.79
C THR A 290 10.39 -8.10 -15.37
N GLY A 291 11.27 -9.07 -15.08
CA GLY A 291 12.06 -9.09 -13.85
C GLY A 291 11.39 -9.76 -12.66
N LEU A 292 10.42 -10.65 -12.86
CA LEU A 292 9.76 -11.40 -11.79
C LEU A 292 10.72 -12.34 -11.05
N LEU A 293 10.69 -12.35 -9.72
CA LEU A 293 11.55 -13.21 -8.91
C LEU A 293 11.37 -14.70 -9.28
N GLU A 294 12.46 -15.44 -9.38
CA GLU A 294 12.51 -16.87 -9.67
C GLU A 294 12.61 -17.69 -8.36
N PRO A 295 12.36 -19.01 -8.39
CA PRO A 295 12.49 -19.86 -7.20
C PRO A 295 13.87 -19.73 -6.53
N GLY A 296 13.87 -19.48 -5.21
CA GLY A 296 15.09 -19.32 -4.41
C GLY A 296 15.73 -17.93 -4.44
N GLU A 297 15.28 -17.02 -5.32
CA GLU A 297 15.82 -15.66 -5.37
C GLU A 297 15.31 -14.78 -4.22
N VAL A 298 16.15 -13.82 -3.83
CA VAL A 298 15.83 -12.77 -2.85
C VAL A 298 15.75 -11.41 -3.54
N GLY A 299 14.57 -10.78 -3.46
CA GLY A 299 14.33 -9.44 -3.96
C GLY A 299 14.30 -8.39 -2.85
N ILE A 300 14.86 -7.20 -3.10
CA ILE A 300 14.62 -6.00 -2.31
C ILE A 300 13.96 -4.92 -3.17
N SER A 301 12.89 -4.29 -2.69
CA SER A 301 12.09 -3.39 -3.51
C SER A 301 11.64 -2.13 -2.80
N ALA A 302 11.51 -1.05 -3.55
CA ALA A 302 10.87 0.18 -3.08
C ALA A 302 9.33 0.10 -3.14
N THR A 303 8.76 -1.07 -3.45
CA THR A 303 7.32 -1.29 -3.58
C THR A 303 6.62 -1.43 -2.22
N ASN A 304 5.31 -1.58 -2.21
CA ASN A 304 4.51 -1.61 -0.98
C ASN A 304 4.15 -3.03 -0.50
N ARG A 305 4.34 -4.09 -1.29
CA ARG A 305 3.93 -5.46 -0.91
C ARG A 305 5.01 -6.48 -1.17
N ASN A 306 5.27 -7.31 -0.15
CA ASN A 306 6.25 -8.39 -0.20
C ASN A 306 5.65 -9.77 0.09
N PHE A 307 4.33 -9.94 0.04
CA PHE A 307 3.70 -11.25 0.31
C PHE A 307 4.29 -12.36 -0.56
N LYS A 308 4.31 -13.59 -0.04
CA LYS A 308 4.75 -14.77 -0.76
C LYS A 308 4.07 -14.90 -2.13
N GLY A 309 4.87 -14.96 -3.21
CA GLY A 309 4.39 -15.04 -4.59
C GLY A 309 3.93 -13.71 -5.21
N ARG A 310 4.08 -12.58 -4.51
CA ARG A 310 3.63 -11.27 -5.00
C ARG A 310 4.41 -10.80 -6.23
N MET A 311 5.73 -10.90 -6.19
CA MET A 311 6.63 -10.34 -7.20
C MET A 311 7.19 -11.39 -8.18
N GLY A 312 6.64 -12.61 -8.17
CA GLY A 312 7.12 -13.71 -9.01
C GLY A 312 6.80 -15.06 -8.37
N SER A 313 7.80 -15.93 -8.34
CA SER A 313 7.74 -17.26 -7.73
C SER A 313 7.28 -17.21 -6.28
N ARG A 314 6.52 -18.23 -5.87
CA ARG A 314 6.13 -18.43 -4.48
C ARG A 314 7.30 -18.92 -3.62
N ASP A 315 8.36 -19.43 -4.23
CA ASP A 315 9.55 -19.90 -3.52
C ASP A 315 10.66 -18.84 -3.49
N ALA A 316 10.33 -17.61 -3.89
CA ALA A 316 11.18 -16.43 -3.74
C ALA A 316 10.88 -15.68 -2.44
N THR A 317 11.85 -14.87 -2.00
CA THR A 317 11.74 -14.02 -0.80
C THR A 317 11.76 -12.55 -1.20
N CYS A 318 10.95 -11.71 -0.56
CA CYS A 318 10.90 -10.29 -0.87
C CYS A 318 11.00 -9.39 0.38
N TYR A 319 11.79 -8.33 0.26
CA TYR A 319 11.98 -7.28 1.26
C TYR A 319 11.55 -5.91 0.70
N LEU A 320 11.04 -5.04 1.57
CA LEU A 320 10.67 -3.67 1.25
C LEU A 320 11.62 -2.70 1.96
N ALA A 321 12.08 -1.68 1.25
CA ALA A 321 12.92 -0.63 1.82
C ALA A 321 12.78 0.69 1.06
N SER A 322 13.41 1.76 1.55
CA SER A 322 13.48 3.04 0.84
C SER A 322 14.33 2.96 -0.44
N PRO A 323 14.12 3.84 -1.44
CA PRO A 323 14.88 3.84 -2.69
C PRO A 323 16.41 3.88 -2.50
N ALA A 324 16.89 4.68 -1.55
CA ALA A 324 18.31 4.77 -1.23
C ALA A 324 18.86 3.44 -0.68
N VAL A 325 18.10 2.75 0.17
CA VAL A 325 18.46 1.42 0.69
C VAL A 325 18.47 0.37 -0.41
N VAL A 326 17.49 0.37 -1.29
CA VAL A 326 17.44 -0.54 -2.45
C VAL A 326 18.68 -0.32 -3.33
N ALA A 327 19.02 0.94 -3.61
CA ALA A 327 20.19 1.31 -4.38
C ALA A 327 21.52 0.89 -3.71
N ALA A 328 21.66 1.12 -2.39
CA ALA A 328 22.82 0.69 -1.62
C ALA A 328 22.97 -0.84 -1.64
N SER A 329 21.86 -1.54 -1.45
CA SER A 329 21.82 -3.00 -1.46
C SER A 329 22.16 -3.57 -2.84
N ALA A 330 21.67 -2.93 -3.91
CA ALA A 330 21.99 -3.31 -5.29
C ALA A 330 23.48 -3.20 -5.61
N ALA A 331 24.14 -2.13 -5.14
CA ALA A 331 25.59 -1.97 -5.29
C ALA A 331 26.37 -3.00 -4.44
N ALA A 332 25.88 -3.35 -3.25
CA ALA A 332 26.58 -4.23 -2.32
C ALA A 332 26.37 -5.73 -2.60
N GLY A 333 25.26 -6.13 -3.24
CA GLY A 333 24.89 -7.53 -3.41
C GLY A 333 24.23 -8.18 -2.19
N PHE A 334 23.92 -7.39 -1.16
CA PHE A 334 23.22 -7.79 0.05
C PHE A 334 22.51 -6.60 0.68
N ILE A 335 21.53 -6.85 1.57
CA ILE A 335 20.75 -5.79 2.23
C ILE A 335 21.66 -4.92 3.10
N THR A 336 21.77 -3.63 2.77
CA THR A 336 22.60 -2.67 3.51
C THR A 336 22.09 -1.24 3.43
N ALA A 337 22.55 -0.40 4.38
CA ALA A 337 22.25 1.01 4.41
C ALA A 337 23.21 1.84 3.52
N PRO A 338 22.77 2.98 2.97
CA PRO A 338 23.64 3.91 2.23
C PRO A 338 24.83 4.44 3.05
N GLN A 339 24.64 4.56 4.36
CA GLN A 339 25.61 5.04 5.34
C GLN A 339 25.43 4.28 6.66
N PRO A 340 26.43 4.24 7.56
CA PRO A 340 26.28 3.62 8.88
C PRO A 340 25.19 4.30 9.72
N TRP A 341 24.45 3.50 10.48
CA TRP A 341 23.43 3.99 11.43
C TRP A 341 23.62 3.32 12.79
N GLN A 342 23.31 4.06 13.85
CA GLN A 342 23.17 3.45 15.17
C GLN A 342 21.79 2.78 15.25
N PRO A 343 21.69 1.60 15.90
CA PRO A 343 20.40 0.98 16.18
C PRO A 343 19.56 1.93 17.04
N THR A 344 18.35 2.25 16.59
CA THR A 344 17.34 2.92 17.41
C THR A 344 16.04 2.15 17.35
N THR A 345 15.35 2.15 18.49
CA THR A 345 14.02 1.57 18.64
C THR A 345 13.06 2.71 18.95
N PRO A 346 12.25 3.15 17.98
CA PRO A 346 11.26 4.18 18.24
C PRO A 346 10.28 3.73 19.30
N ALA A 347 9.87 4.66 20.17
CA ALA A 347 9.01 4.32 21.29
C ALA A 347 7.57 4.14 20.82
N ARG A 348 6.91 3.07 21.29
CA ARG A 348 5.48 2.85 21.04
C ARG A 348 4.66 3.72 21.98
N ARG A 349 4.01 4.76 21.44
CA ARG A 349 3.11 5.66 22.18
C ARG A 349 1.68 5.48 21.65
N TRP A 350 0.79 4.91 22.46
CA TRP A 350 -0.61 4.62 22.11
C TRP A 350 -1.53 5.07 23.22
N THR A 351 -2.55 5.84 22.86
CA THR A 351 -3.60 6.28 23.78
C THR A 351 -4.95 5.92 23.17
N GLU A 352 -5.71 5.05 23.84
CA GLU A 352 -7.11 4.81 23.48
C GLU A 352 -7.97 5.99 23.97
N LEU A 353 -8.87 6.47 23.12
CA LEU A 353 -9.69 7.64 23.38
C LEU A 353 -11.17 7.24 23.36
N ALA A 354 -11.99 7.93 24.14
CA ALA A 354 -13.42 7.68 24.22
C ALA A 354 -14.15 8.29 23.00
N ALA A 355 -14.00 7.68 21.82
CA ALA A 355 -14.87 8.01 20.70
C ALA A 355 -16.32 7.62 21.05
N PRO A 356 -17.33 8.39 20.60
CA PRO A 356 -18.73 8.02 20.76
C PRO A 356 -18.94 6.61 20.17
N ALA A 357 -19.52 5.71 20.96
CA ALA A 357 -19.89 4.39 20.45
C ALA A 357 -20.88 4.58 19.28
N PRO A 358 -20.69 3.91 18.13
CA PRO A 358 -21.65 3.98 17.05
C PRO A 358 -23.02 3.54 17.59
N ARG A 359 -24.02 4.39 17.42
CA ARG A 359 -25.38 4.11 17.88
C ARG A 359 -25.92 2.97 17.02
N ALA A 360 -26.12 1.79 17.62
CA ALA A 360 -26.66 0.65 16.90
C ALA A 360 -28.07 1.00 16.39
N GLU A 361 -28.23 1.06 15.07
CA GLU A 361 -29.53 1.23 14.43
C GLU A 361 -30.19 -0.14 14.26
N LYS A 362 -31.46 -0.27 14.67
CA LYS A 362 -32.24 -1.46 14.37
C LYS A 362 -32.72 -1.35 12.92
N VAL A 363 -32.19 -2.22 12.05
CA VAL A 363 -32.61 -2.30 10.66
C VAL A 363 -33.56 -3.48 10.50
N GLU A 364 -34.72 -3.27 9.88
CA GLU A 364 -35.61 -4.36 9.50
C GLU A 364 -35.03 -5.16 8.34
N ILE A 365 -35.07 -6.48 8.45
CA ILE A 365 -34.67 -7.36 7.35
C ILE A 365 -35.72 -7.23 6.25
N LEU A 366 -35.30 -6.86 5.04
CA LEU A 366 -36.19 -6.70 3.90
C LEU A 366 -37.03 -7.97 3.66
N PRO A 367 -38.34 -7.83 3.33
CA PRO A 367 -39.18 -8.96 2.99
C PRO A 367 -38.55 -9.86 1.91
N GLY A 368 -38.47 -11.16 2.16
CA GLY A 368 -37.84 -12.13 1.25
C GLY A 368 -36.34 -12.40 1.49
N PHE A 369 -35.68 -11.62 2.34
CA PHE A 369 -34.29 -11.92 2.74
C PHE A 369 -34.28 -12.97 3.86
N PRO A 370 -33.53 -14.08 3.73
CA PRO A 370 -33.57 -15.16 4.72
C PRO A 370 -32.96 -14.72 6.06
N ALA A 371 -33.72 -14.84 7.14
CA ALA A 371 -33.26 -14.52 8.50
C ALA A 371 -32.16 -15.45 9.02
N ARG A 372 -32.00 -16.64 8.41
CA ARG A 372 -30.98 -17.63 8.72
C ARG A 372 -30.48 -18.28 7.45
N LEU A 373 -29.18 -18.58 7.42
CA LEU A 373 -28.54 -19.32 6.34
C LEU A 373 -27.83 -20.54 6.95
N ALA A 374 -27.93 -21.70 6.30
CA ALA A 374 -27.25 -22.94 6.69
C ALA A 374 -26.46 -23.53 5.51
N GLY A 375 -25.35 -24.23 5.79
CA GLY A 375 -24.50 -24.88 4.79
C GLY A 375 -23.24 -25.49 5.41
N ARG A 376 -22.39 -26.15 4.60
CA ARG A 376 -21.15 -26.80 5.08
C ARG A 376 -20.05 -25.79 5.32
N LEU A 377 -19.17 -25.97 6.31
CA LEU A 377 -18.05 -25.04 6.55
C LEU A 377 -16.75 -25.59 5.91
N ALA A 378 -16.21 -24.90 4.91
CA ALA A 378 -14.84 -25.02 4.47
C ALA A 378 -13.92 -24.22 5.43
N PHE A 379 -13.22 -24.93 6.31
CA PHE A 379 -12.34 -24.31 7.29
C PHE A 379 -10.89 -24.37 6.85
N LEU A 380 -10.27 -23.20 6.69
CA LEU A 380 -8.85 -23.07 6.41
C LEU A 380 -8.17 -22.51 7.66
N PRO A 381 -7.37 -23.30 8.39
CA PRO A 381 -6.77 -22.90 9.67
C PRO A 381 -5.57 -21.94 9.52
N GLN A 382 -5.67 -20.97 8.61
CA GLN A 382 -4.64 -19.98 8.30
C GLN A 382 -5.12 -18.59 8.75
N ASP A 383 -4.21 -17.83 9.36
CA ASP A 383 -4.42 -16.41 9.67
C ASP A 383 -4.03 -15.53 8.47
N ASN A 384 -4.59 -14.31 8.40
CA ASN A 384 -4.24 -13.29 7.40
C ASN A 384 -4.46 -13.76 5.95
N LEU A 385 -5.62 -14.36 5.69
CA LEU A 385 -6.02 -14.66 4.31
C LEU A 385 -6.07 -13.36 3.49
N ASN A 386 -5.27 -13.28 2.44
CA ASN A 386 -5.18 -12.12 1.57
C ASN A 386 -5.75 -12.43 0.18
N THR A 387 -6.02 -11.40 -0.61
CA THR A 387 -6.69 -11.58 -1.91
C THR A 387 -5.82 -12.31 -2.93
N ASP A 388 -4.49 -12.15 -2.86
CA ASP A 388 -3.52 -12.89 -3.67
C ASP A 388 -3.51 -14.39 -3.31
N GLY A 389 -3.79 -14.73 -2.06
CA GLY A 389 -3.89 -16.11 -1.58
C GLY A 389 -5.21 -16.79 -1.93
N ILE A 390 -6.31 -16.03 -1.98
CA ILE A 390 -7.63 -16.54 -2.40
C ILE A 390 -7.67 -16.76 -3.90
N TYR A 391 -7.12 -15.84 -4.69
CA TYR A 391 -6.95 -15.99 -6.14
C TYR A 391 -5.56 -15.47 -6.53
N GLY A 392 -4.75 -16.35 -7.12
CA GLY A 392 -3.40 -16.01 -7.55
C GLY A 392 -3.34 -14.84 -8.54
N LYS A 393 -2.20 -14.15 -8.57
CA LYS A 393 -1.95 -13.03 -9.49
C LYS A 393 -2.16 -13.40 -10.96
N ASP A 394 -1.86 -14.66 -11.32
CA ASP A 394 -1.91 -15.17 -12.70
C ASP A 394 -3.33 -15.22 -13.28
N TYR A 395 -4.35 -15.21 -12.41
CA TYR A 395 -5.77 -15.18 -12.79
C TYR A 395 -6.43 -13.82 -12.52
N THR A 396 -5.81 -12.97 -11.71
CA THR A 396 -6.42 -11.74 -11.20
C THR A 396 -6.71 -10.69 -12.28
N TYR A 397 -5.85 -10.64 -13.31
CA TYR A 397 -5.89 -9.65 -14.38
C TYR A 397 -6.42 -10.22 -15.70
N ARG A 398 -6.91 -11.47 -15.68
CA ARG A 398 -7.53 -12.11 -16.83
C ARG A 398 -9.05 -11.92 -16.76
N GLU A 399 -9.62 -11.27 -17.78
CA GLU A 399 -11.05 -11.02 -17.84
C GLU A 399 -11.83 -12.22 -18.42
N ASP A 400 -11.14 -13.11 -19.13
CA ASP A 400 -11.68 -14.24 -19.90
C ASP A 400 -11.71 -15.58 -19.11
N VAL A 401 -11.48 -15.57 -17.80
CA VAL A 401 -11.40 -16.81 -17.01
C VAL A 401 -12.80 -17.41 -16.79
N THR A 402 -13.00 -18.65 -17.25
CA THR A 402 -14.25 -19.39 -17.08
C THR A 402 -14.55 -19.70 -15.61
N ARG A 403 -15.82 -19.99 -15.29
CA ARG A 403 -16.24 -20.34 -13.92
C ARG A 403 -15.55 -21.61 -13.42
N GLU A 404 -15.39 -22.60 -14.30
CA GLU A 404 -14.74 -23.88 -14.01
C GLU A 404 -13.25 -23.68 -13.69
N THR A 405 -12.59 -22.79 -14.43
CA THR A 405 -11.18 -22.45 -14.16
C THR A 405 -11.05 -21.72 -12.82
N MET A 406 -11.95 -20.76 -12.53
CA MET A 406 -11.96 -20.08 -11.23
C MET A 406 -12.15 -21.05 -10.06
N ALA A 407 -13.04 -22.03 -10.21
CA ALA A 407 -13.30 -23.05 -9.20
C ALA A 407 -12.09 -23.94 -8.92
N ARG A 408 -11.30 -24.23 -9.95
CA ARG A 408 -10.09 -25.04 -9.82
C ARG A 408 -8.95 -24.30 -9.11
N VAL A 409 -8.88 -22.98 -9.24
CA VAL A 409 -7.72 -22.17 -8.79
C VAL A 409 -8.00 -21.35 -7.53
N VAL A 410 -9.24 -21.38 -7.03
CA VAL A 410 -9.60 -20.71 -5.77
C VAL A 410 -8.84 -21.35 -4.61
N MET A 411 -8.23 -20.51 -3.77
CA MET A 411 -7.37 -20.92 -2.66
C MET A 411 -6.14 -21.75 -3.04
N GLU A 412 -5.74 -21.84 -4.32
CA GLU A 412 -4.56 -22.62 -4.75
C GLU A 412 -3.25 -22.18 -4.06
N ASN A 413 -3.22 -20.92 -3.62
CA ASN A 413 -2.10 -20.38 -2.83
C ASN A 413 -2.10 -20.84 -1.37
N TYR A 414 -3.17 -21.42 -0.86
CA TYR A 414 -3.26 -22.01 0.48
C TYR A 414 -3.46 -23.54 0.47
N ASP A 415 -4.08 -24.10 -0.56
CA ASP A 415 -4.47 -25.51 -0.65
C ASP A 415 -4.00 -26.14 -1.97
N ARG A 416 -2.73 -26.58 -2.02
CA ARG A 416 -2.06 -27.12 -3.24
C ARG A 416 -2.66 -28.44 -3.76
N LYS A 417 -3.40 -29.17 -2.91
CA LYS A 417 -4.16 -30.36 -3.28
C LYS A 417 -5.60 -30.07 -2.85
N PRO A 418 -6.53 -29.77 -3.77
CA PRO A 418 -7.84 -29.24 -3.42
C PRO A 418 -8.58 -30.21 -2.49
N THR A 419 -8.54 -29.92 -1.20
CA THR A 419 -9.27 -30.64 -0.15
C THR A 419 -10.46 -29.80 0.31
N CYS A 420 -10.35 -28.47 0.20
CA CYS A 420 -11.37 -27.52 0.65
C CYS A 420 -12.33 -27.03 -0.44
N ALA A 421 -11.97 -27.15 -1.73
CA ALA A 421 -12.74 -26.62 -2.86
C ALA A 421 -13.01 -27.73 -3.88
N THR A 422 -14.13 -28.43 -3.75
CA THR A 422 -14.67 -29.30 -4.80
C THR A 422 -15.90 -28.65 -5.44
N PRO A 423 -16.11 -28.77 -6.76
CA PRO A 423 -17.10 -27.98 -7.53
C PRO A 423 -18.57 -28.19 -7.14
N SER A 424 -18.88 -29.05 -6.16
CA SER A 424 -20.23 -29.51 -5.84
C SER A 424 -20.72 -29.14 -4.44
N THR A 425 -19.97 -28.35 -3.65
CA THR A 425 -20.31 -28.13 -2.24
C THR A 425 -20.66 -26.68 -1.90
N THR A 426 -21.94 -26.49 -1.55
CA THR A 426 -22.50 -25.27 -0.95
C THR A 426 -21.84 -25.04 0.41
N GLY A 427 -20.81 -24.18 0.44
CA GLY A 427 -19.87 -24.05 1.56
C GLY A 427 -19.73 -22.63 2.11
N TRP A 428 -19.35 -22.53 3.38
CA TRP A 428 -18.99 -21.33 4.13
C TRP A 428 -17.49 -21.35 4.34
N CYS A 429 -16.78 -20.26 4.06
CA CYS A 429 -15.34 -20.23 4.28
C CYS A 429 -15.01 -19.56 5.63
N ALA A 430 -14.26 -20.24 6.49
CA ALA A 430 -13.81 -19.73 7.79
C ALA A 430 -12.28 -19.77 7.95
N SER A 431 -11.76 -18.75 8.61
CA SER A 431 -10.34 -18.56 8.98
C SER A 431 -10.21 -18.27 10.48
N ARG A 432 -9.02 -18.46 11.04
CA ARG A 432 -8.74 -18.26 12.47
C ARG A 432 -8.72 -16.78 12.88
N ARG A 433 -8.06 -15.90 12.12
CA ARG A 433 -8.10 -14.42 12.23
C ARG A 433 -7.79 -13.75 10.88
N ARG A 434 -8.42 -12.57 10.66
CA ARG A 434 -8.35 -11.71 9.47
C ARG A 434 -8.73 -12.38 8.15
N ARG A 435 -9.61 -11.70 7.40
CA ARG A 435 -9.96 -12.05 6.03
C ARG A 435 -9.80 -10.80 5.15
N SER A 436 -9.20 -10.98 3.97
CA SER A 436 -8.98 -9.97 2.92
C SER A 436 -8.20 -8.72 3.35
N CYS A 437 -7.04 -8.87 3.99
CA CYS A 437 -6.08 -7.77 4.04
C CYS A 437 -5.26 -7.76 2.74
N GLY A 438 -5.43 -6.75 1.88
CA GLY A 438 -4.54 -6.52 0.73
C GLY A 438 -5.16 -6.60 -0.67
N GLY A 439 -6.24 -5.86 -0.95
CA GLY A 439 -6.69 -5.61 -2.33
C GLY A 439 -8.21 -5.43 -2.45
N SER A 440 -8.66 -4.46 -3.26
CA SER A 440 -10.06 -4.17 -3.55
C SER A 440 -10.62 -5.00 -4.70
N ARG A 441 -10.42 -6.32 -4.63
CA ARG A 441 -10.68 -7.20 -5.77
C ARG A 441 -12.08 -7.77 -5.72
N ASN A 442 -12.78 -7.61 -6.85
CA ASN A 442 -14.13 -8.12 -7.07
C ASN A 442 -14.17 -9.68 -7.13
N SER A 443 -13.05 -10.34 -7.41
CA SER A 443 -12.98 -11.80 -7.51
C SER A 443 -13.24 -12.51 -6.19
N SER A 444 -12.89 -11.92 -5.04
CA SER A 444 -13.04 -12.58 -3.74
C SER A 444 -14.51 -12.71 -3.27
N PRO A 445 -15.39 -11.69 -3.39
CA PRO A 445 -16.79 -11.81 -2.96
C PRO A 445 -17.74 -12.29 -4.06
N GLN A 446 -17.52 -11.92 -5.33
CA GLN A 446 -18.46 -12.27 -6.42
C GLN A 446 -18.28 -13.67 -6.96
N ARG A 447 -17.07 -14.25 -6.90
CA ARG A 447 -16.76 -15.55 -7.51
C ARG A 447 -16.76 -16.72 -6.53
N SER A 448 -17.07 -16.48 -5.25
CA SER A 448 -17.52 -17.52 -4.32
C SER A 448 -19.02 -17.85 -4.45
N ARG A 449 -19.81 -16.97 -5.09
CA ARG A 449 -21.25 -17.18 -5.33
C ARG A 449 -21.61 -18.17 -6.46
N PRO A 450 -20.83 -18.34 -7.56
CA PRO A 450 -21.14 -19.30 -8.62
C PRO A 450 -21.09 -20.77 -8.18
N GLU A 451 -20.35 -21.09 -7.11
CA GLU A 451 -20.22 -22.44 -6.53
C GLU A 451 -21.20 -22.70 -5.36
N GLY A 452 -22.17 -21.81 -5.15
CA GLY A 452 -23.12 -21.92 -4.05
C GLY A 452 -22.58 -21.45 -2.69
N GLY A 453 -21.47 -20.70 -2.65
CA GLY A 453 -21.02 -20.04 -1.42
C GLY A 453 -22.05 -19.00 -0.96
N ARG A 454 -22.72 -19.26 0.17
CA ARG A 454 -23.82 -18.42 0.68
C ARG A 454 -23.33 -17.17 1.41
N SER A 455 -22.22 -17.28 2.15
CA SER A 455 -21.61 -16.20 2.93
C SER A 455 -20.26 -16.66 3.49
N CYS A 456 -19.46 -15.72 4.00
CA CYS A 456 -18.15 -16.00 4.58
C CYS A 456 -18.02 -15.36 5.95
N ARG A 457 -17.44 -16.09 6.91
CA ARG A 457 -17.36 -15.66 8.31
C ARG A 457 -15.93 -15.79 8.83
N ALA A 458 -15.32 -14.68 9.24
CA ALA A 458 -14.11 -14.71 10.06
C ALA A 458 -14.53 -14.73 11.53
N THR A 459 -14.04 -15.69 12.31
CA THR A 459 -14.43 -15.83 13.73
C THR A 459 -13.18 -15.92 14.59
N ARG A 460 -13.05 -15.07 15.61
CA ARG A 460 -11.94 -15.09 16.56
C ARG A 460 -12.16 -16.24 17.55
N TRP A 461 -11.53 -17.40 17.32
CA TRP A 461 -11.60 -18.51 18.27
C TRP A 461 -10.55 -18.31 19.36
N ARG A 462 -10.96 -18.05 20.61
CA ARG A 462 -10.13 -18.33 21.80
C ARG A 462 -10.39 -19.79 22.15
N SER A 463 -9.43 -20.67 21.85
CA SER A 463 -9.48 -22.07 22.28
C SER A 463 -9.17 -22.13 23.77
N THR A 464 -10.12 -22.60 24.58
CA THR A 464 -9.88 -23.10 25.95
C THR A 464 -9.74 -24.62 25.99
N SER A 465 -9.72 -25.29 24.83
CA SER A 465 -9.47 -26.74 24.73
C SER A 465 -9.01 -27.12 23.32
N PRO A 466 -8.13 -28.13 23.18
CA PRO A 466 -7.61 -28.55 21.87
C PRO A 466 -8.69 -29.27 21.04
N PRO A 467 -8.75 -29.05 19.71
CA PRO A 467 -9.66 -29.78 18.84
C PRO A 467 -9.26 -31.26 18.75
N ARG A 468 -10.21 -32.16 18.99
CA ARG A 468 -10.06 -33.58 18.67
C ARG A 468 -10.02 -33.75 17.15
N ARG A 469 -9.10 -34.62 16.71
CA ARG A 469 -8.72 -34.87 15.31
C ARG A 469 -9.87 -35.31 14.43
#